data_AF-C7FP99-F1
#
_entry.id   AF-C7FP99-F1
#
_cell.length_a   1.000
_cell.length_b   1.000
_cell.length_c   1.000
_cell.angle_alpha   90.00
_cell.angle_beta   90.00
_cell.angle_gamma   90.00
#
_symmetry.space_group_name_H-M   'P 1'
#
loop_
_entity.id
_entity.type
_entity.pdbx_description
1 polymer ?
#
loop_
_entity_poly.entity_id
_entity_poly.type
_entity_poly.pdbx_seq_one_letter_code
_entity_poly.pdbx_strand_id
1 'polypeptide(L)'
;MKHTLKRDSYAPLRVEGVTFKPVIRLPQTYEVYDFSEGYDPERTLTSPYGIGRYNERRPGMYLGEQFSEGRRDIHVGIDIAAPAGEAVYAFYAGSIFKLGDNALPYDYGPTIITRHRWLDQEVFALHGHLSRGSLSRWSERGAL
;
A
#
# COMPACT_ATOMS: atom_id res chain seq x y z
N MET A 1 -13.12 17.43 21.12
CA MET A 1 -13.83 16.17 21.42
C MET A 1 -12.93 15.01 21.03
N LYS A 2 -12.47 14.20 21.99
CA LYS A 2 -11.64 13.01 21.70
C LYS A 2 -12.58 11.89 21.25
N HIS A 3 -12.60 11.56 19.96
CA HIS A 3 -13.29 10.35 19.51
C HIS A 3 -12.47 9.14 19.94
N THR A 4 -12.82 8.59 21.11
CA THR A 4 -12.39 7.25 21.50
C THR A 4 -13.11 6.27 20.59
N LEU A 5 -12.49 5.90 19.48
CA LEU A 5 -12.92 4.76 18.68
C LEU A 5 -12.85 3.52 19.57
N LYS A 6 -14.01 2.93 19.89
CA LYS A 6 -14.05 1.63 20.57
C LYS A 6 -13.38 0.61 19.66
N ARG A 7 -12.40 -0.13 20.19
CA ARG A 7 -11.59 -1.11 19.46
C ARG A 7 -12.40 -2.29 18.89
N ASP A 8 -13.69 -2.38 19.23
CA ASP A 8 -14.54 -3.56 19.05
C ASP A 8 -15.64 -3.41 17.98
N SER A 9 -15.63 -2.38 17.14
CA SER A 9 -16.73 -2.11 16.20
C SER A 9 -16.55 -2.63 14.77
N TYR A 10 -15.45 -3.33 14.46
CA TYR A 10 -15.20 -3.83 13.10
C TYR A 10 -15.39 -5.34 13.04
N ALA A 11 -16.29 -5.79 12.17
CA ALA A 11 -16.39 -7.20 11.83
C ALA A 11 -15.06 -7.65 11.18
N PRO A 12 -14.51 -8.82 11.57
CA PRO A 12 -13.28 -9.33 10.97
C PRO A 12 -13.47 -9.53 9.46
N LEU A 13 -12.36 -9.41 8.71
CA LEU A 13 -12.40 -9.66 7.28
C LEU A 13 -12.58 -11.15 7.01
N ARG A 14 -13.71 -11.54 6.41
CA ARG A 14 -13.95 -12.94 6.02
C ARG A 14 -13.28 -13.18 4.69
N VAL A 15 -12.44 -14.21 4.63
CA VAL A 15 -11.64 -14.55 3.44
C VAL A 15 -11.79 -16.02 3.04
N GLU A 16 -12.43 -16.84 3.88
CA GLU A 16 -12.66 -18.25 3.61
C GLU A 16 -13.50 -18.43 2.34
N GLY A 17 -13.05 -19.30 1.44
CA GLY A 17 -13.70 -19.55 0.14
C GLY A 17 -13.50 -18.45 -0.91
N VAL A 18 -12.81 -17.35 -0.58
CA VAL A 18 -12.50 -16.28 -1.53
C VAL A 18 -11.13 -16.53 -2.16
N THR A 19 -11.07 -16.47 -3.49
CA THR A 19 -9.80 -16.58 -4.22
C THR A 19 -9.29 -15.21 -4.60
N PHE A 20 -8.14 -14.83 -4.05
CA PHE A 20 -7.44 -13.59 -4.41
C PHE A 20 -6.36 -13.83 -5.47
N LYS A 21 -6.01 -12.76 -6.18
CA LYS A 21 -4.97 -12.73 -7.20
C LYS A 21 -3.75 -11.96 -6.68
N PRO A 22 -2.54 -12.30 -7.14
CA PRO A 22 -1.34 -11.56 -6.76
C PRO A 22 -1.41 -10.11 -7.26
N VAL A 23 -1.05 -9.15 -6.39
CA VAL A 23 -0.94 -7.72 -6.76
C VAL A 23 0.27 -7.48 -7.64
N ILE A 24 1.37 -8.17 -7.37
CA ILE A 24 2.59 -8.21 -8.20
C ILE A 24 2.99 -9.68 -8.33
N ARG A 25 3.50 -10.07 -9.51
CA ARG A 25 4.03 -11.42 -9.75
C ARG A 25 5.45 -11.50 -9.20
N LEU A 26 5.58 -11.86 -7.94
CA LEU A 26 6.89 -12.03 -7.31
C LEU A 26 7.64 -13.24 -7.91
N PRO A 27 8.98 -13.14 -8.07
CA PRO A 27 9.82 -14.29 -8.38
C PRO A 27 9.87 -15.27 -7.19
N GLN A 28 10.47 -16.44 -7.41
CA GLN A 28 10.69 -17.44 -6.35
C GLN A 28 11.59 -16.92 -5.22
N THR A 29 12.48 -15.98 -5.53
CA THR A 29 13.42 -15.39 -4.58
C THR A 29 13.29 -13.88 -4.56
N TYR A 30 13.09 -13.32 -3.38
CA TYR A 30 13.02 -11.89 -3.12
C TYR A 30 13.65 -11.62 -1.76
N GLU A 31 14.03 -10.38 -1.54
CA GLU A 31 14.57 -9.96 -0.26
C GLU A 31 13.44 -9.60 0.72
N VAL A 32 13.59 -9.93 2.01
CA VAL A 32 12.70 -9.41 3.05
C VAL A 32 13.45 -8.33 3.78
N TYR A 33 12.95 -7.10 3.69
CA TYR A 33 13.57 -5.96 4.34
C TYR A 33 13.27 -5.97 5.83
N ASP A 34 14.22 -5.47 6.62
CA ASP A 34 14.03 -5.18 8.03
C ASP A 34 14.31 -3.70 8.24
N PHE A 35 13.24 -2.95 8.49
CA PHE A 35 13.32 -1.50 8.72
C PHE A 35 13.24 -1.16 10.20
N SER A 36 13.29 -2.15 11.10
CA SER A 36 13.16 -1.93 12.55
C SER A 36 14.31 -1.11 13.15
N GLU A 37 15.48 -1.19 12.54
CA GLU A 37 16.68 -0.43 12.91
C GLU A 37 16.86 0.84 12.05
N GLY A 38 15.92 1.14 11.15
CA GLY A 38 15.95 2.28 10.24
C GLY A 38 16.20 1.91 8.78
N TYR A 39 16.19 2.93 7.93
CA TYR A 39 16.44 2.79 6.49
C TYR A 39 17.87 3.18 6.14
N ASP A 40 18.61 2.26 5.49
CA ASP A 40 19.91 2.53 4.91
C ASP A 40 19.77 2.66 3.37
N PRO A 41 19.90 3.88 2.80
CA PRO A 41 19.84 4.08 1.36
C PRO A 41 21.05 3.52 0.60
N GLU A 42 22.18 3.30 1.27
CA GLU A 42 23.44 2.86 0.65
C GLU A 42 23.63 1.34 0.69
N ARG A 43 22.68 0.61 1.31
CA ARG A 43 22.74 -0.85 1.39
C ARG A 43 22.70 -1.48 0.01
N THR A 44 23.46 -2.56 -0.16
CA THR A 44 23.39 -3.38 -1.37
C THR A 44 22.15 -4.27 -1.34
N LEU A 45 21.30 -4.15 -2.36
CA LEU A 45 20.15 -5.04 -2.54
C LEU A 45 20.62 -6.40 -3.05
N THR A 46 20.06 -7.46 -2.47
CA THR A 46 20.32 -8.85 -2.88
C THR A 46 19.40 -9.31 -3.99
N SER A 47 18.30 -8.59 -4.23
CA SER A 47 17.32 -8.86 -5.28
C SER A 47 16.67 -7.56 -5.76
N PRO A 48 16.28 -7.45 -7.05
CA PRO A 48 15.46 -6.35 -7.52
C PRO A 48 14.01 -6.39 -7.00
N TYR A 49 13.60 -7.51 -6.39
CA TYR A 49 12.31 -7.65 -5.71
C TYR A 49 12.51 -7.79 -4.20
N GLY A 50 11.63 -7.16 -3.43
CA GLY A 50 11.65 -7.32 -1.99
C GLY A 50 10.35 -6.97 -1.30
N ILE A 51 10.25 -7.32 -0.02
CA ILE A 51 9.06 -7.16 0.80
C ILE A 51 9.40 -6.41 2.08
N GLY A 52 8.70 -5.30 2.32
CA GLY A 52 8.63 -4.65 3.63
C GLY A 52 7.48 -5.21 4.46
N ARG A 53 7.67 -5.36 5.77
CA ARG A 53 6.74 -6.09 6.63
C ARG A 53 5.52 -5.24 7.04
N TYR A 54 4.38 -5.91 7.24
CA TYR A 54 3.18 -5.30 7.84
C TYR A 54 3.33 -5.16 9.35
N ASN A 55 2.74 -4.10 9.91
CA ASN A 55 2.78 -3.76 11.33
C ASN A 55 4.22 -3.67 11.87
N GLU A 56 5.13 -3.23 11.00
CA GLU A 56 6.54 -3.06 11.32
C GLU A 56 6.78 -1.69 11.93
N ARG A 57 7.54 -1.64 13.03
CA ARG A 57 8.03 -0.39 13.57
C ARG A 57 9.20 0.10 12.73
N ARG A 58 9.18 1.34 12.27
CA ARG A 58 10.13 1.95 11.34
C ARG A 58 10.57 3.34 11.83
N PRO A 59 11.51 3.40 12.79
CA PRO A 59 11.99 4.67 13.30
C PRO A 59 12.63 5.49 12.18
N GLY A 60 12.33 6.79 12.14
CA GLY A 60 12.97 7.73 11.21
C GLY A 60 12.51 7.66 9.76
N MET A 61 11.45 6.89 9.42
CA MET A 61 10.95 6.79 8.04
C MET A 61 9.76 7.71 7.72
N TYR A 62 9.17 8.36 8.72
CA TYR A 62 8.03 9.26 8.58
C TYR A 62 8.42 10.68 9.00
N LEU A 63 9.25 11.34 8.20
CA LEU A 63 9.84 12.65 8.54
C LEU A 63 9.16 13.85 7.85
N GLY A 64 8.12 13.61 7.05
CA GLY A 64 7.34 14.68 6.41
C GLY A 64 6.56 15.53 7.43
N GLU A 65 6.35 16.81 7.11
CA GLU A 65 5.61 17.75 7.97
C GLU A 65 4.19 17.24 8.30
N GLN A 66 3.57 16.52 7.37
CA GLN A 66 2.25 15.90 7.54
C GLN A 66 2.21 14.78 8.60
N PHE A 67 3.37 14.38 9.13
CA PHE A 67 3.50 13.41 10.22
C PHE A 67 3.95 14.06 11.54
N SER A 68 3.98 15.39 11.62
CA SER A 68 4.40 16.13 12.82
C SER A 68 3.45 15.97 14.02
N GLU A 69 2.18 15.61 13.77
CA GLU A 69 1.20 15.37 14.82
C GLU A 69 1.32 13.95 15.40
N GLY A 70 1.98 13.85 16.57
CA GLY A 70 2.13 12.60 17.31
C GLY A 70 3.24 11.71 16.77
N ARG A 71 3.42 10.54 17.40
CA ARG A 71 4.42 9.56 16.95
C ARG A 71 3.85 8.73 15.81
N ARG A 72 4.46 8.83 14.63
CA ARG A 72 4.20 7.96 13.49
C ARG A 72 5.44 7.15 13.15
N ASP A 73 5.46 5.90 13.57
CA ASP A 73 6.56 4.96 13.28
C ASP A 73 6.07 3.53 13.01
N ILE A 74 4.77 3.30 12.82
CA ILE A 74 4.24 1.97 12.47
C ILE A 74 3.79 1.95 11.00
N HIS A 75 4.35 1.02 10.24
CA HIS A 75 3.94 0.76 8.86
C HIS A 75 2.75 -0.21 8.84
N VAL A 76 1.56 0.31 8.50
CA VAL A 76 0.31 -0.44 8.42
C VAL A 76 -0.05 -0.86 6.99
N GLY A 77 0.90 -0.78 6.06
CA GLY A 77 0.81 -1.33 4.71
C GLY A 77 1.67 -2.58 4.55
N ILE A 78 1.79 -3.06 3.31
CA ILE A 78 2.83 -4.00 2.90
C ILE A 78 3.55 -3.33 1.74
N ASP A 79 4.88 -3.27 1.81
CA ASP A 79 5.67 -2.79 0.68
C ASP A 79 6.08 -3.98 -0.19
N ILE A 80 5.89 -3.83 -1.49
CA ILE A 80 6.38 -4.77 -2.49
C ILE A 80 7.28 -3.99 -3.43
N ALA A 81 8.60 -4.10 -3.22
CA ALA A 81 9.60 -3.54 -4.11
C ALA A 81 9.71 -4.39 -5.38
N ALA A 82 9.80 -3.72 -6.51
CA ALA A 82 9.96 -4.30 -7.82
C ALA A 82 10.65 -3.29 -8.76
N PRO A 83 11.20 -3.74 -9.91
CA PRO A 83 11.69 -2.83 -10.94
C PRO A 83 10.65 -1.79 -11.38
N ALA A 84 11.11 -0.59 -11.70
CA ALA A 84 10.23 0.45 -12.24
C ALA A 84 9.55 -0.04 -13.53
N GLY A 85 8.23 0.19 -13.63
CA GLY A 85 7.42 -0.29 -14.76
C GLY A 85 6.82 -1.68 -14.56
N GLU A 86 7.09 -2.36 -13.44
CA GLU A 86 6.41 -3.61 -13.08
C GLU A 86 4.88 -3.43 -13.04
N ALA A 87 4.16 -4.44 -13.53
CA ALA A 87 2.71 -4.37 -13.59
C ALA A 87 2.10 -4.60 -12.20
N VAL A 88 1.22 -3.67 -11.79
CA VAL A 88 0.43 -3.79 -10.56
C VAL A 88 -1.00 -4.18 -10.91
N TYR A 89 -1.50 -5.24 -10.29
CA TYR A 89 -2.81 -5.82 -10.52
C TYR A 89 -3.73 -5.65 -9.32
N ALA A 90 -5.03 -5.53 -9.57
CA ALA A 90 -6.01 -5.67 -8.51
C ALA A 90 -6.03 -7.11 -7.98
N PHE A 91 -6.05 -7.27 -6.66
CA PHE A 91 -6.09 -8.58 -6.00
C PHE A 91 -7.46 -9.27 -6.09
N TYR A 92 -8.51 -8.52 -6.44
CA TYR A 92 -9.87 -9.02 -6.59
C TYR A 92 -10.64 -8.17 -7.61
N ALA A 93 -11.78 -8.69 -8.12
CA ALA A 93 -12.68 -7.89 -8.95
C ALA A 93 -13.15 -6.64 -8.20
N GLY A 94 -13.29 -5.52 -8.90
CA GLY A 94 -13.63 -4.25 -8.27
C GLY A 94 -13.65 -3.10 -9.26
N SER A 95 -13.77 -1.89 -8.73
CA SER A 95 -13.74 -0.65 -9.49
C SER A 95 -12.71 0.33 -8.93
N ILE A 96 -12.33 1.31 -9.74
CA ILE A 96 -11.57 2.47 -9.26
C ILE A 96 -12.50 3.29 -8.36
N PHE A 97 -12.08 3.56 -7.13
CA PHE A 97 -12.79 4.42 -6.20
C PHE A 97 -12.25 5.84 -6.19
N LYS A 98 -10.92 6.00 -6.20
CA LYS A 98 -10.29 7.33 -6.17
C LYS A 98 -8.92 7.30 -6.83
N LEU A 99 -8.57 8.40 -7.49
CA LEU A 99 -7.26 8.69 -8.05
C LEU A 99 -6.67 9.91 -7.32
N GLY A 100 -5.35 9.96 -7.15
CA GLY A 100 -4.66 11.13 -6.60
C GLY A 100 -3.15 11.07 -6.79
N ASP A 101 -2.50 12.22 -6.99
CA ASP A 101 -1.03 12.35 -6.95
C ASP A 101 -0.63 12.97 -5.60
N ASN A 102 -0.36 12.11 -4.61
CA ASN A 102 -0.03 12.50 -3.24
C ASN A 102 1.46 12.89 -3.16
N ALA A 103 1.83 14.02 -3.77
CA ALA A 103 3.22 14.38 -4.05
C ALA A 103 3.97 15.06 -2.88
N LEU A 104 3.45 14.99 -1.66
CA LEU A 104 4.19 15.47 -0.48
C LEU A 104 5.41 14.58 -0.21
N PRO A 105 6.50 15.11 0.37
CA PRO A 105 7.64 14.28 0.78
C PRO A 105 7.19 13.13 1.69
N TYR A 106 7.71 11.92 1.47
CA TYR A 106 7.34 10.70 2.24
C TYR A 106 5.89 10.21 2.10
N ASP A 107 5.11 10.79 1.19
CA ASP A 107 3.75 10.37 0.90
C ASP A 107 3.70 9.38 -0.27
N TYR A 108 2.50 8.91 -0.62
CA TYR A 108 2.29 7.80 -1.55
C TYR A 108 2.56 8.13 -3.03
N GLY A 109 2.78 9.39 -3.43
CA GLY A 109 2.90 9.75 -4.85
C GLY A 109 1.65 9.38 -5.66
N PRO A 110 1.78 8.97 -6.94
CA PRO A 110 0.64 8.54 -7.74
C PRO A 110 -0.06 7.34 -7.13
N THR A 111 -1.33 7.53 -6.80
CA THR A 111 -2.12 6.64 -5.96
C THR A 111 -3.45 6.30 -6.61
N ILE A 112 -3.79 5.02 -6.58
CA ILE A 112 -5.10 4.50 -7.00
C ILE A 112 -5.72 3.73 -5.83
N ILE A 113 -6.91 4.15 -5.42
CA ILE A 113 -7.74 3.41 -4.48
C ILE A 113 -8.78 2.62 -5.26
N THR A 114 -8.82 1.30 -5.04
CA THR A 114 -9.83 0.41 -5.63
C THR A 114 -10.86 -0.01 -4.58
N ARG A 115 -12.11 -0.20 -4.99
CA ARG A 115 -13.21 -0.73 -4.17
C ARG A 115 -13.53 -2.14 -4.59
N HIS A 116 -13.63 -3.03 -3.62
CA HIS A 116 -13.91 -4.44 -3.79
C HIS A 116 -15.06 -4.86 -2.89
N ARG A 117 -15.83 -5.86 -3.34
CA ARG A 117 -16.89 -6.46 -2.53
C ARG A 117 -16.86 -7.97 -2.65
N TRP A 118 -16.87 -8.66 -1.51
CA TRP A 118 -17.03 -10.11 -1.42
C TRP A 118 -17.70 -10.45 -0.10
N LEU A 119 -18.47 -11.54 -0.05
CA LEU A 119 -19.15 -11.99 1.18
C LEU A 119 -19.84 -10.82 1.91
N ASP A 120 -20.55 -9.94 1.21
CA ASP A 120 -21.20 -8.73 1.76
C ASP A 120 -20.31 -7.76 2.55
N GLN A 121 -18.99 -7.88 2.40
CA GLN A 121 -18.01 -6.96 2.96
C GLN A 121 -17.46 -6.07 1.86
N GLU A 122 -17.31 -4.80 2.19
CA GLU A 122 -16.68 -3.81 1.35
C GLU A 122 -15.28 -3.54 1.83
N VAL A 123 -14.32 -3.56 0.90
CA VAL A 123 -12.91 -3.33 1.18
C VAL A 123 -12.33 -2.38 0.16
N PHE A 124 -11.49 -1.48 0.63
CA PHE A 124 -10.71 -0.58 -0.19
C PHE A 124 -9.24 -0.96 -0.11
N ALA A 125 -8.53 -0.89 -1.24
CA ALA A 125 -7.09 -1.03 -1.27
C ALA A 125 -6.45 0.19 -1.92
N LEU A 126 -5.44 0.73 -1.24
CA LEU A 126 -4.63 1.84 -1.72
C LEU A 126 -3.38 1.27 -2.39
N HIS A 127 -3.16 1.62 -3.65
CA HIS A 127 -1.95 1.30 -4.41
C HIS A 127 -1.17 2.60 -4.59
N GLY A 128 -0.07 2.76 -3.84
CA GLY A 128 0.81 3.93 -3.90
C GLY A 128 2.03 3.70 -4.78
N HIS A 129 2.83 4.74 -4.94
CA HIS A 129 4.09 4.79 -5.69
C HIS A 129 3.98 4.28 -7.13
N LEU A 130 2.80 4.44 -7.74
CA LEU A 130 2.58 4.07 -9.12
C LEU A 130 3.23 5.08 -10.07
N SER A 131 3.26 4.74 -11.36
CA SER A 131 3.60 5.72 -12.39
C SER A 131 2.47 6.74 -12.56
N ARG A 132 2.80 7.98 -12.95
CA ARG A 132 1.78 8.98 -13.36
C ARG A 132 0.95 8.53 -14.55
N GLY A 133 1.53 7.74 -15.45
CA GLY A 133 0.81 7.13 -16.58
C GLY A 133 -0.33 6.21 -16.13
N SER A 134 -0.23 5.60 -14.94
CA SER A 134 -1.32 4.83 -14.35
C SER A 134 -2.52 5.72 -14.03
N LEU A 135 -2.31 6.93 -13.52
CA LEU A 135 -3.41 7.87 -13.25
C LEU A 135 -4.08 8.31 -14.56
N SER A 136 -3.29 8.71 -15.57
CA SER A 136 -3.83 9.11 -16.88
C SER A 136 -4.72 8.03 -17.49
N ARG A 137 -4.24 6.77 -17.51
CA ARG A 137 -4.98 5.62 -18.04
C ARG A 137 -6.38 5.43 -17.43
N TRP A 138 -6.52 5.70 -16.14
CA TRP A 138 -7.77 5.47 -15.41
C TRP A 138 -8.65 6.73 -15.30
N SER A 139 -8.06 7.93 -15.38
CA SER A 139 -8.82 9.18 -15.53
C SER A 139 -9.57 9.24 -16.87
N GLU A 140 -8.96 8.76 -17.94
CA GLU A 140 -9.55 8.75 -19.29
C GLU A 140 -10.73 7.77 -19.44
N ARG A 141 -10.84 6.78 -18.57
CA ARG A 141 -11.86 5.72 -18.65
C ARG A 141 -13.16 6.05 -17.90
N GLY A 142 -13.23 7.20 -17.24
CA GLY A 142 -14.33 7.56 -16.35
C GLY A 142 -14.34 6.68 -15.11
N ALA A 143 -14.23 7.28 -13.93
CA ALA A 143 -14.62 6.60 -12.70
C ALA A 143 -16.13 6.30 -12.82
N LEU A 144 -16.48 5.04 -13.07
CA LEU A 144 -17.87 4.57 -13.14
C LEU A 144 -18.60 4.81 -11.81
#